data_AF-A0A847BX59-F1
#
_entry.id   AF-A0A847BX59-F1
#
_cell.length_a   1.000
_cell.length_b   1.000
_cell.length_c   1.000
_cell.angle_alpha   90.00
_cell.angle_beta   90.00
_cell.angle_gamma   90.00
#
_symmetry.space_group_name_H-M   'P 1'
#
loop_
_entity.id
_entity.type
_entity.pdbx_description
1 polymer ?
#
loop_
_entity_poly.entity_id
_entity_poly.type
_entity_poly.pdbx_seq_one_letter_code
_entity_poly.pdbx_strand_id
1 'polypeptide(L)'
;MTGDILLSRDDGNFREEALVRPKVVTLRSHEQAKNLFSALNYNWKTAGEFAPSLLLTSLPPDLDRISDVAEKKRIFFLAMLPAALLANQEIALHRERLINLFRRFDEGVQLFEEEMEFVEILARDYKVSGDPLTSREQRASLLKRVDIIPPALILAQAACESGYGTSRFSKMGNNIFGEWSFVPGTGMVPKKRPEGASYEVRRFNSLFESVRSYLNNLNTHRAYAELRDIRSRLRSKGADLRGDKLAEGLRLYSTQRGRYVDHIRKIIHHNELFRFSETQLLFFRFQV
;
A
#
# COMPACT_ATOMS: atom_id res chain seq x y z
N MET A 1 6.37 -3.12 -20.12
CA MET A 1 6.58 -1.67 -20.02
C MET A 1 6.70 -1.32 -18.55
N THR A 2 7.92 -1.42 -18.05
CA THR A 2 8.33 -0.91 -16.73
C THR A 2 8.26 0.62 -16.82
N GLY A 3 7.32 1.22 -16.09
CA GLY A 3 7.25 2.67 -16.00
C GLY A 3 8.49 3.17 -15.29
N ASP A 4 9.41 3.75 -16.05
CA ASP A 4 10.49 4.55 -15.50
C ASP A 4 9.86 5.71 -14.73
N ILE A 5 10.30 5.89 -13.49
CA ILE A 5 9.97 7.05 -12.68
C ILE A 5 10.61 8.23 -13.41
N LEU A 6 9.81 8.99 -14.16
CA LEU A 6 10.21 10.25 -14.79
C LEU A 6 10.57 11.24 -13.68
N LEU A 7 11.87 11.46 -13.49
CA LEU A 7 12.41 12.52 -12.66
C LEU A 7 12.57 13.76 -13.52
N SER A 8 11.67 14.73 -13.32
CA SER A 8 11.85 16.10 -13.81
C SER A 8 13.12 16.69 -13.18
N ARG A 9 14.06 17.14 -14.01
CA ARG A 9 15.13 18.02 -13.55
C ARG A 9 14.51 19.34 -13.14
N ASP A 10 14.85 19.83 -11.95
CA ASP A 10 14.97 21.28 -11.82
C ASP A 10 15.94 21.70 -10.72
N ASP A 11 16.56 22.82 -11.02
CA ASP A 11 17.70 23.44 -10.37
C ASP A 11 17.41 23.91 -8.94
N GLY A 12 18.39 23.71 -8.05
CA GLY A 12 18.48 24.51 -6.82
C GLY A 12 18.40 23.74 -5.50
N ASN A 13 19.44 22.94 -5.23
CA ASN A 13 19.94 22.69 -3.87
C ASN A 13 19.09 21.85 -2.90
N PHE A 14 18.41 20.81 -3.40
CA PHE A 14 18.26 19.58 -2.63
C PHE A 14 19.39 18.64 -3.03
N ARG A 15 20.27 18.30 -2.07
CA ARG A 15 21.29 17.25 -2.28
C ARG A 15 20.55 16.01 -2.77
N GLU A 16 20.93 15.51 -3.94
CA GLU A 16 20.59 14.17 -4.42
C GLU A 16 21.00 13.16 -3.35
N GLU A 17 20.11 12.87 -2.40
CA GLU A 17 20.13 11.57 -1.76
C GLU A 17 19.77 10.59 -2.88
N ALA A 18 20.80 10.03 -3.52
CA ALA A 18 20.67 8.97 -4.50
C ALA A 18 19.59 8.00 -4.02
N LEU A 19 18.44 8.00 -4.70
CA LEU A 19 17.28 7.17 -4.39
C LEU A 19 17.75 5.71 -4.36
N VAL A 20 18.03 5.19 -3.17
CA VAL A 20 18.45 3.82 -2.99
C VAL A 20 17.26 2.96 -3.40
N ARG A 21 17.36 2.31 -4.56
CA ARG A 21 16.29 1.45 -5.05
C ARG A 21 16.10 0.30 -4.07
N PRO A 22 14.86 0.00 -3.64
CA PRO A 22 14.61 -1.16 -2.79
C PRO A 22 15.18 -2.44 -3.43
N LYS A 23 15.78 -3.32 -2.64
CA LYS A 23 16.36 -4.56 -3.16
C LYS A 23 15.25 -5.56 -3.47
N VAL A 24 15.20 -6.03 -4.72
CA VAL A 24 14.25 -7.07 -5.13
C VAL A 24 14.76 -8.45 -4.68
N VAL A 25 13.92 -9.22 -3.99
CA VAL A 25 14.28 -10.55 -3.46
C VAL A 25 13.18 -11.55 -3.77
N THR A 26 13.57 -12.75 -4.19
CA THR A 26 12.67 -13.90 -4.36
C THR A 26 12.97 -14.93 -3.29
N LEU A 27 11.97 -15.25 -2.47
CA LEU A 27 12.06 -16.26 -1.42
C LEU A 27 11.56 -17.60 -1.96
N ARG A 28 12.32 -18.68 -1.72
CA ARG A 28 11.92 -20.05 -2.12
C ARG A 28 11.31 -20.86 -0.97
N SER A 29 11.49 -20.41 0.27
CA SER A 29 10.92 -21.04 1.46
C SER A 29 10.82 -20.07 2.63
N HIS A 30 10.05 -20.44 3.66
CA HIS A 30 9.96 -19.69 4.90
C HIS A 30 11.29 -19.67 5.67
N GLU A 31 12.11 -20.72 5.57
CA GLU A 31 13.46 -20.75 6.14
C GLU A 31 14.40 -19.74 5.46
N GLN A 32 14.32 -19.57 4.14
CA GLN A 32 15.06 -18.49 3.47
C GLN A 32 14.59 -17.10 3.94
N ALA A 33 13.29 -16.93 4.19
CA ALA A 33 12.76 -15.69 4.74
C ALA A 33 13.35 -15.42 6.13
N LYS A 34 13.35 -16.42 7.02
CA LYS A 34 13.93 -16.33 8.36
C LYS A 34 15.41 -15.98 8.33
N ASN A 35 16.19 -16.66 7.50
CA ASN A 35 17.62 -16.39 7.37
C ASN A 35 17.90 -14.97 6.86
N LEU A 36 17.16 -14.52 5.84
CA LEU A 36 17.27 -13.16 5.32
C LEU A 36 16.92 -12.13 6.40
N PHE A 37 15.79 -12.30 7.07
CA PHE A 37 15.31 -11.38 8.11
C PHE A 37 16.29 -11.32 9.29
N SER A 38 16.82 -12.47 9.73
CA SER A 38 17.84 -12.55 10.76
C SER A 38 19.13 -11.82 10.36
N ALA A 39 19.61 -12.02 9.13
CA ALA A 39 20.82 -11.36 8.63
C ALA A 39 20.71 -9.83 8.60
N LEU A 40 19.48 -9.30 8.50
CA LEU A 40 19.19 -7.87 8.50
C LEU A 40 18.81 -7.34 9.89
N ASN A 41 18.93 -8.15 10.94
CA ASN A 41 18.40 -7.87 12.28
C ASN A 41 16.92 -7.44 12.27
N TYR A 42 16.15 -7.91 11.27
CA TYR A 42 14.76 -7.57 11.07
C TYR A 42 13.89 -8.68 11.65
N ASN A 43 13.26 -8.41 12.79
CA ASN A 43 12.44 -9.40 13.51
C ASN A 43 11.29 -8.70 14.22
N TRP A 44 10.42 -9.47 14.90
CA TRP A 44 9.23 -8.91 15.54
C TRP A 44 9.52 -7.81 16.56
N LYS A 45 10.68 -7.85 17.24
CA LYS A 45 11.06 -6.83 18.24
C LYS A 45 11.50 -5.55 17.55
N THR A 46 12.32 -5.65 16.51
CA THR A 46 12.92 -4.50 15.80
C THR A 46 12.02 -3.91 14.72
N ALA A 47 11.03 -4.65 14.22
CA ALA A 47 10.16 -4.22 13.13
C ALA A 47 9.28 -3.00 13.45
N GLY A 48 9.12 -2.65 14.73
CA GLY A 48 8.47 -1.39 15.13
C GLY A 48 9.35 -0.15 14.91
N GLU A 49 10.66 -0.33 14.87
CA GLU A 49 11.63 0.75 14.70
C GLU A 49 12.01 0.90 13.22
N PHE A 50 12.36 -0.21 12.57
CA PHE A 50 12.73 -0.20 11.16
C PHE A 50 12.24 -1.43 10.39
N ALA A 51 12.07 -1.24 9.09
CA ALA A 51 11.86 -2.31 8.13
C ALA A 51 12.88 -2.17 6.98
N PRO A 52 13.47 -3.28 6.51
CA PRO A 52 14.41 -3.24 5.41
C PRO A 52 13.69 -2.84 4.12
N SER A 53 14.29 -1.97 3.31
CA SER A 53 13.76 -1.58 1.99
C SER A 53 13.91 -2.73 0.99
N LEU A 54 13.01 -3.71 1.09
CA LEU A 54 12.97 -4.93 0.29
C LEU A 54 11.67 -5.01 -0.51
N LEU A 55 11.80 -5.39 -1.78
CA LEU A 55 10.70 -5.77 -2.64
C LEU A 55 10.67 -7.28 -2.81
N LEU A 56 9.84 -7.94 -2.02
CA LEU A 56 9.61 -9.37 -2.18
C LEU A 56 8.74 -9.61 -3.42
N THR A 57 9.22 -10.47 -4.32
CA THR A 57 8.46 -10.87 -5.51
C THR A 57 7.24 -11.70 -5.17
N SER A 58 7.27 -12.43 -4.04
CA SER A 58 6.13 -13.20 -3.51
C SER A 58 6.36 -13.53 -2.03
N LEU A 59 5.29 -13.95 -1.35
CA LEU A 59 5.39 -14.57 -0.04
C LEU A 59 6.06 -15.95 -0.15
N PRO A 60 6.68 -16.47 0.93
CA PRO A 60 7.22 -17.82 0.90
C PRO A 60 6.16 -18.85 0.49
N PRO A 61 6.44 -19.72 -0.50
CA PRO A 61 5.43 -20.59 -1.11
C PRO A 61 4.91 -21.69 -0.16
N ASP A 62 5.68 -21.98 0.89
CA ASP A 62 5.47 -23.04 1.87
C ASP A 62 4.97 -22.52 3.23
N LEU A 63 4.44 -21.29 3.31
CA LEU A 63 3.87 -20.73 4.54
C LEU A 63 2.79 -21.63 5.18
N ASP A 64 2.07 -22.41 4.38
CA ASP A 64 1.06 -23.36 4.86
C ASP A 64 1.63 -24.63 5.50
N ARG A 65 2.93 -24.89 5.32
CA ARG A 65 3.63 -26.02 5.95
C ARG A 65 4.14 -25.70 7.35
N ILE A 66 4.07 -24.44 7.78
CA ILE A 66 4.45 -24.01 9.12
C ILE A 66 3.35 -24.42 10.11
N SER A 67 3.69 -25.32 11.04
CA SER A 67 2.77 -25.81 12.07
C SER A 67 2.51 -24.78 13.18
N ASP A 68 3.53 -24.02 13.58
CA ASP A 68 3.38 -22.93 14.54
C ASP A 68 2.63 -21.74 13.89
N VAL A 69 1.39 -21.54 14.33
CA VAL A 69 0.52 -20.46 13.85
C VAL A 69 1.11 -19.08 14.15
N ALA A 70 1.76 -18.88 15.30
CA ALA A 70 2.35 -17.60 15.65
C ALA A 70 3.57 -17.29 14.77
N GLU A 71 4.43 -18.27 14.50
CA GLU A 71 5.55 -18.12 13.58
C GLU A 71 5.08 -17.77 12.17
N LYS A 72 4.10 -18.52 11.64
CA LYS A 72 3.51 -18.25 10.32
C LYS A 72 3.01 -16.80 10.20
N LYS A 73 2.26 -16.33 11.20
CA LYS A 73 1.76 -14.95 11.23
C LYS A 73 2.89 -13.92 11.27
N ARG A 74 3.93 -14.15 12.07
CA ARG A 74 5.10 -13.25 12.15
C ARG A 74 5.83 -13.16 10.82
N ILE A 75 6.12 -14.29 10.17
CA ILE A 75 6.78 -14.28 8.85
C ILE A 75 5.92 -13.54 7.82
N PHE A 76 4.61 -13.80 7.82
CA PHE A 76 3.67 -13.10 6.94
C PHE A 76 3.73 -11.57 7.14
N PHE A 77 3.60 -11.09 8.37
CA PHE A 77 3.62 -9.66 8.64
C PHE A 77 4.96 -9.02 8.33
N LEU A 78 6.08 -9.67 8.71
CA LEU A 78 7.42 -9.17 8.41
C LEU A 78 7.66 -9.09 6.89
N ALA A 79 7.15 -10.05 6.12
CA ALA A 79 7.24 -10.04 4.67
C ALA A 79 6.38 -8.93 4.01
N MET A 80 5.22 -8.62 4.58
CA MET A 80 4.29 -7.62 4.03
C MET A 80 4.63 -6.17 4.43
N LEU A 81 5.22 -5.95 5.59
CA LEU A 81 5.46 -4.61 6.15
C LEU A 81 6.33 -3.72 5.23
N PRO A 82 7.46 -4.17 4.65
CA PRO A 82 8.23 -3.37 3.72
C PRO A 82 7.41 -2.87 2.52
N ALA A 83 6.60 -3.73 1.92
CA ALA A 83 5.73 -3.37 0.80
C ALA A 83 4.66 -2.33 1.19
N ALA A 84 4.08 -2.47 2.39
CA ALA A 84 3.13 -1.49 2.93
C ALA A 84 3.76 -0.12 3.16
N LEU A 85 4.97 -0.08 3.74
CA LEU A 85 5.69 1.16 4.00
C LEU A 85 6.14 1.83 2.70
N LEU A 86 6.68 1.07 1.74
CA LEU A 86 7.09 1.60 0.44
C LEU A 86 5.90 2.20 -0.33
N ALA A 87 4.74 1.55 -0.31
CA ALA A 87 3.55 2.07 -0.99
C ALA A 87 3.03 3.34 -0.32
N ASN A 88 3.08 3.43 1.01
CA ASN A 88 2.77 4.68 1.73
C ASN A 88 3.79 5.77 1.46
N GLN A 89 5.08 5.45 1.37
CA GLN A 89 6.13 6.41 1.05
C GLN A 89 5.89 7.03 -0.33
N GLU A 90 5.55 6.21 -1.34
CA GLU A 90 5.16 6.70 -2.67
C GLU A 90 3.98 7.67 -2.60
N ILE A 91 2.92 7.32 -1.87
CA ILE A 91 1.74 8.18 -1.69
C ILE A 91 2.09 9.48 -0.97
N ALA A 92 2.93 9.42 0.07
CA ALA A 92 3.35 10.58 0.84
C ALA A 92 4.15 11.57 -0.01
N LEU A 93 5.10 11.07 -0.82
CA LEU A 93 5.87 11.90 -1.75
C LEU A 93 4.97 12.56 -2.81
N HIS A 94 4.03 11.81 -3.38
CA HIS A 94 3.05 12.37 -4.31
C HIS A 94 2.21 13.48 -3.65
N ARG A 95 1.75 13.25 -2.42
CA ARG A 95 0.97 14.22 -1.66
C ARG A 95 1.76 15.50 -1.38
N GLU A 96 3.00 15.37 -0.93
CA GLU A 96 3.86 16.50 -0.62
C GLU A 96 4.14 17.34 -1.87
N ARG A 97 4.47 16.67 -2.99
CA ARG A 97 4.64 17.34 -4.29
C ARG A 97 3.38 18.09 -4.71
N LEU A 98 2.19 17.48 -4.61
CA LEU A 98 0.92 18.16 -4.89
C LEU A 98 0.72 19.42 -4.02
N ILE A 99 0.98 19.32 -2.71
CA ILE A 99 0.84 20.46 -1.79
C ILE A 99 1.78 21.60 -2.19
N ASN A 100 3.04 21.29 -2.54
CA ASN A 100 4.00 22.29 -2.98
C ASN A 100 3.57 22.95 -4.30
N LEU A 101 3.13 22.17 -5.28
CA LEU A 101 2.66 22.68 -6.58
C LEU A 101 1.43 23.58 -6.42
N PHE A 102 0.45 23.18 -5.61
CA PHE A 102 -0.73 24.00 -5.34
C PHE A 102 -0.37 25.32 -4.63
N ARG A 103 0.56 25.29 -3.68
CA ARG A 103 1.05 26.50 -3.02
C ARG A 103 1.73 27.45 -4.01
N ARG A 104 2.65 26.94 -4.84
CA ARG A 104 3.34 27.73 -5.89
C ARG A 104 2.35 28.33 -6.88
N PHE A 105 1.38 27.53 -7.34
CA PHE A 105 0.34 28.01 -8.23
C PHE A 105 -0.50 29.13 -7.60
N ASP A 106 -0.88 29.00 -6.32
CA ASP A 106 -1.62 30.04 -5.59
C ASP A 106 -0.81 31.33 -5.38
N GLU A 107 0.52 31.21 -5.30
CA GLU A 107 1.47 32.34 -5.24
C GLU A 107 1.70 33.01 -6.61
N GLY A 108 1.02 32.54 -7.67
CA GLY A 108 1.14 33.08 -9.03
C GLY A 108 2.38 32.60 -9.79
N VAL A 109 3.10 31.59 -9.25
CA VAL A 109 4.25 30.98 -9.94
C VAL A 109 3.73 30.13 -11.10
N GLN A 110 4.24 30.37 -12.31
CA GLN A 110 3.97 29.53 -13.46
C GLN A 110 4.61 28.15 -13.26
N LEU A 111 3.80 27.10 -13.35
CA LEU A 111 4.28 25.71 -13.28
C LEU A 111 4.80 25.27 -14.66
N PHE A 112 5.78 24.37 -14.65
CA PHE A 112 6.27 23.74 -15.87
C PHE A 112 5.26 22.72 -16.42
N GLU A 113 5.41 22.33 -17.69
CA GLU A 113 4.49 21.39 -18.36
C GLU A 113 4.46 20.04 -17.66
N GLU A 114 5.62 19.52 -17.24
CA GLU A 114 5.75 18.25 -16.52
C GLU A 114 5.12 18.31 -15.11
N GLU A 115 5.08 19.49 -14.50
CA GLU A 115 4.43 19.69 -13.20
C GLU A 115 2.91 19.69 -13.34
N MET A 116 2.38 20.34 -14.38
CA MET A 116 0.96 20.30 -14.71
C MET A 116 0.54 18.87 -15.09
N GLU A 117 1.32 18.20 -15.94
CA GLU A 117 1.09 16.80 -16.32
C GLU A 117 1.09 15.89 -15.09
N PHE A 118 2.01 16.09 -14.14
CA PHE A 118 2.03 15.34 -12.88
C PHE A 118 0.71 15.49 -12.09
N VAL A 119 0.17 16.71 -11.98
CA VAL A 119 -1.12 16.94 -11.30
C VAL A 119 -2.25 16.24 -12.05
N GLU A 120 -2.28 16.33 -13.38
CA GLU A 120 -3.30 15.70 -14.22
C GLU A 120 -3.27 14.17 -14.14
N ILE A 121 -2.08 13.55 -14.18
CA ILE A 121 -1.89 12.11 -14.02
C ILE A 121 -2.42 11.67 -12.66
N LEU A 122 -2.05 12.36 -11.57
CA LEU A 122 -2.56 12.01 -10.25
C LEU A 122 -4.07 12.22 -10.13
N ALA A 123 -4.63 13.28 -10.72
CA ALA A 123 -6.07 13.49 -10.75
C ALA A 123 -6.79 12.31 -11.42
N ARG A 124 -6.28 11.86 -12.57
CA ARG A 124 -6.79 10.71 -13.31
C ARG A 124 -6.67 9.41 -12.51
N ASP A 125 -5.49 9.10 -12.00
CA ASP A 125 -5.22 7.87 -11.23
C ASP A 125 -6.03 7.79 -9.94
N TYR A 126 -6.29 8.93 -9.32
CA TYR A 126 -7.14 9.04 -8.14
C TYR A 126 -8.61 9.33 -8.47
N LYS A 127 -9.01 9.27 -9.75
CA LYS A 127 -10.39 9.40 -10.25
C LYS A 127 -11.08 10.70 -9.81
N VAL A 128 -10.36 11.81 -9.86
CA VAL A 128 -10.87 13.17 -9.64
C VAL A 128 -11.09 13.83 -10.99
N SER A 129 -12.33 14.19 -11.29
CA SER A 129 -12.72 14.85 -12.54
C SER A 129 -12.67 16.37 -12.42
N GLY A 130 -12.23 17.03 -13.48
CA GLY A 130 -11.99 18.48 -13.51
C GLY A 130 -10.54 18.82 -13.17
N ASP A 131 -10.23 20.12 -13.14
CA ASP A 131 -8.88 20.63 -12.94
C ASP A 131 -8.61 21.00 -11.46
N PRO A 132 -7.71 20.28 -10.74
CA PRO A 132 -7.33 20.60 -9.36
C PRO A 132 -6.49 21.86 -9.21
N LEU A 133 -5.86 22.37 -10.28
CA LEU A 133 -5.09 23.62 -10.21
C LEU A 133 -6.04 24.81 -10.06
N THR A 134 -7.06 24.88 -10.90
CA THR A 134 -7.99 26.01 -10.95
C THR A 134 -9.23 25.86 -10.05
N SER A 135 -9.62 24.64 -9.69
CA SER A 135 -10.79 24.42 -8.82
C SER A 135 -10.45 23.92 -7.42
N ARG A 136 -10.86 24.71 -6.41
CA ARG A 136 -10.66 24.40 -4.98
C ARG A 136 -11.32 23.09 -4.54
N GLU A 137 -12.49 22.76 -5.09
CA GLU A 137 -13.20 21.52 -4.75
C GLU A 137 -12.44 20.28 -5.23
N GLN A 138 -12.00 20.29 -6.50
CA GLN A 138 -11.23 19.21 -7.11
C GLN A 138 -9.88 19.06 -6.42
N ARG A 139 -9.23 20.18 -6.08
CA ARG A 139 -8.01 20.19 -5.27
C ARG A 139 -8.20 19.51 -3.91
N ALA A 140 -9.24 19.89 -3.18
CA ALA A 140 -9.55 19.29 -1.88
C ALA A 140 -9.88 17.79 -2.00
N SER A 141 -10.61 17.40 -3.05
CA SER A 141 -10.91 16.00 -3.37
C SER A 141 -9.64 15.20 -3.67
N LEU A 142 -8.74 15.73 -4.50
CA LEU A 142 -7.47 15.08 -4.83
C LEU A 142 -6.60 14.90 -3.59
N LEU A 143 -6.41 15.96 -2.81
CA LEU A 143 -5.69 15.87 -1.54
C LEU A 143 -6.40 14.90 -0.58
N LYS A 144 -7.72 14.81 -0.53
CA LYS A 144 -8.38 13.82 0.35
C LYS A 144 -8.09 12.36 -0.06
N ARG A 145 -7.89 12.12 -1.36
CA ARG A 145 -7.63 10.77 -1.90
C ARG A 145 -6.14 10.40 -1.88
N VAL A 146 -5.23 11.32 -2.19
CA VAL A 146 -3.76 11.09 -2.19
C VAL A 146 -3.23 11.20 -0.76
N ASP A 147 -3.48 10.19 0.06
CA ASP A 147 -3.01 10.15 1.44
C ASP A 147 -2.77 8.71 1.89
N ILE A 148 -1.89 8.58 2.90
CA ILE A 148 -1.40 7.29 3.36
C ILE A 148 -2.51 6.47 4.06
N ILE A 149 -2.29 5.16 4.17
CA ILE A 149 -3.12 4.25 4.96
C ILE A 149 -2.25 3.65 6.07
N PRO A 150 -2.67 3.65 7.34
CA PRO A 150 -1.85 3.18 8.45
C PRO A 150 -1.38 1.73 8.22
N PRO A 151 -0.08 1.41 8.39
CA PRO A 151 0.46 0.05 8.15
C PRO A 151 -0.32 -1.04 8.88
N ALA A 152 -0.75 -0.77 10.12
CA ALA A 152 -1.58 -1.69 10.90
C ALA A 152 -2.87 -2.12 10.17
N LEU A 153 -3.55 -1.19 9.49
CA LEU A 153 -4.76 -1.49 8.73
C LEU A 153 -4.47 -2.31 7.48
N ILE A 154 -3.41 -1.93 6.74
CA ILE A 154 -2.97 -2.64 5.53
C ILE A 154 -2.66 -4.10 5.88
N LEU A 155 -1.86 -4.33 6.93
CA LEU A 155 -1.44 -5.65 7.38
C LEU A 155 -2.61 -6.49 7.89
N ALA A 156 -3.54 -5.89 8.64
CA ALA A 156 -4.72 -6.60 9.14
C ALA A 156 -5.64 -7.06 8.01
N GLN A 157 -5.89 -6.19 7.03
CA GLN A 157 -6.68 -6.56 5.85
C GLN A 157 -5.94 -7.59 5.00
N ALA A 158 -4.63 -7.44 4.78
CA ALA A 158 -3.82 -8.42 4.07
C ALA A 158 -3.94 -9.81 4.72
N ALA A 159 -3.85 -9.89 6.05
CA ALA A 159 -4.02 -11.13 6.79
C ALA A 159 -5.43 -11.73 6.63
N CYS A 160 -6.46 -10.89 6.75
CA CYS A 160 -7.86 -11.29 6.60
C CYS A 160 -8.17 -11.82 5.20
N GLU A 161 -7.81 -11.08 4.15
CA GLU A 161 -8.15 -11.40 2.76
C GLU A 161 -7.35 -12.59 2.20
N SER A 162 -6.09 -12.74 2.63
CA SER A 162 -5.23 -13.82 2.12
C SER A 162 -5.19 -15.08 3.00
N GLY A 163 -5.81 -15.06 4.18
CA GLY A 163 -5.63 -16.09 5.19
C GLY A 163 -4.16 -16.19 5.62
N TYR A 164 -3.53 -15.05 5.93
CA TYR A 164 -2.09 -14.94 6.20
C TYR A 164 -1.21 -15.52 5.09
N GLY A 165 -1.56 -15.23 3.83
CA GLY A 165 -0.78 -15.60 2.63
C GLY A 165 -1.01 -17.01 2.10
N THR A 166 -1.84 -17.81 2.76
CA THR A 166 -2.04 -19.23 2.41
C THR A 166 -3.07 -19.45 1.31
N SER A 167 -3.88 -18.45 0.99
CA SER A 167 -4.84 -18.51 -0.12
C SER A 167 -4.16 -18.84 -1.45
N ARG A 168 -4.84 -19.65 -2.28
CA ARG A 168 -4.38 -20.01 -3.64
C ARG A 168 -4.07 -18.76 -4.48
N PHE A 169 -4.90 -17.71 -4.39
CA PHE A 169 -4.71 -16.50 -5.18
C PHE A 169 -3.47 -15.70 -4.75
N SER A 170 -3.18 -15.70 -3.45
CA SER A 170 -1.96 -15.09 -2.90
C SER A 170 -0.73 -15.86 -3.36
N LYS A 171 -0.75 -17.21 -3.28
CA LYS A 171 0.38 -18.05 -3.70
C LYS A 171 0.67 -18.02 -5.20
N MET A 172 -0.38 -18.06 -6.03
CA MET A 172 -0.22 -18.21 -7.49
C MET A 172 -0.15 -16.87 -8.22
N GLY A 173 -0.76 -15.82 -7.68
CA GLY A 173 -0.89 -14.56 -8.39
C GLY A 173 -0.50 -13.32 -7.60
N ASN A 174 0.11 -13.48 -6.42
CA ASN A 174 0.39 -12.36 -5.51
C ASN A 174 -0.83 -11.50 -5.20
N ASN A 175 -2.04 -12.03 -5.37
CA ASN A 175 -3.25 -11.28 -5.11
C ASN A 175 -3.60 -11.43 -3.63
N ILE A 176 -3.04 -10.52 -2.82
CA ILE A 176 -3.16 -10.56 -1.36
C ILE A 176 -4.57 -10.12 -0.92
N PHE A 177 -5.20 -9.22 -1.67
CA PHE A 177 -6.44 -8.54 -1.29
C PHE A 177 -7.67 -8.97 -2.11
N GLY A 178 -7.55 -10.04 -2.91
CA GLY A 178 -8.65 -10.57 -3.72
C GLY A 178 -9.15 -9.63 -4.81
N GLU A 179 -8.29 -8.80 -5.38
CA GLU A 179 -8.69 -7.82 -6.40
C GLU A 179 -9.14 -8.50 -7.71
N TRP A 180 -10.30 -8.13 -8.20
CA TRP A 180 -10.82 -8.58 -9.49
C TRP A 180 -10.12 -7.87 -10.65
N SER A 181 -9.91 -8.59 -11.76
CA SER A 181 -9.59 -8.03 -13.06
C SER A 181 -10.76 -8.26 -14.00
N PHE A 182 -11.14 -7.22 -14.74
CA PHE A 182 -12.22 -7.24 -15.73
C PHE A 182 -11.70 -7.19 -17.17
N VAL A 183 -10.38 -7.14 -17.35
CA VAL A 183 -9.73 -7.29 -18.65
C VAL A 183 -9.39 -8.76 -18.85
N PRO A 184 -10.01 -9.46 -19.82
CA PRO A 184 -9.72 -10.87 -20.06
C PRO A 184 -8.23 -11.14 -20.30
N GLY A 185 -7.70 -12.23 -19.73
CA GLY A 185 -6.31 -12.67 -19.91
C GLY A 185 -5.27 -11.97 -19.01
N THR A 186 -5.70 -11.11 -18.09
CA THR A 186 -4.80 -10.36 -17.19
C THR A 186 -4.80 -10.88 -15.74
N GLY A 187 -5.58 -11.92 -15.46
CA GLY A 187 -5.73 -12.51 -14.14
C GLY A 187 -5.85 -14.05 -14.16
N MET A 188 -6.27 -14.60 -13.03
CA MET A 188 -6.51 -16.01 -12.80
C MET A 188 -8.00 -16.29 -12.80
N VAL A 189 -8.46 -17.27 -13.57
CA VAL A 189 -9.86 -17.67 -13.59
C VAL A 189 -10.24 -18.37 -12.27
N PRO A 190 -11.29 -17.90 -11.55
CA PRO A 190 -11.80 -18.58 -10.37
C PRO A 190 -12.34 -19.97 -10.70
N LYS A 191 -12.05 -20.98 -9.87
CA LYS A 191 -12.54 -22.36 -10.07
C LYS A 191 -14.07 -22.48 -10.07
N LYS A 192 -14.77 -21.57 -9.39
CA LYS A 192 -16.24 -21.54 -9.25
C LYS A 192 -16.87 -20.33 -9.96
N ARG A 193 -16.23 -19.81 -11.02
CA ARG A 193 -16.81 -18.70 -11.80
C ARG A 193 -18.08 -19.20 -12.51
N PRO A 194 -19.26 -18.57 -12.29
CA PRO A 194 -20.49 -18.95 -12.98
C PRO A 194 -20.33 -18.88 -14.50
N GLU A 195 -21.08 -19.72 -15.20
CA GLU A 195 -21.16 -19.66 -16.66
C GLU A 195 -21.62 -18.27 -17.13
N GLY A 196 -20.97 -17.72 -18.15
CA GLY A 196 -21.25 -16.37 -18.66
C GLY A 196 -20.56 -15.20 -17.91
N ALA A 197 -20.00 -15.41 -16.73
CA ALA A 197 -19.24 -14.35 -16.05
C ALA A 197 -17.83 -14.21 -16.64
N SER A 198 -17.34 -12.99 -16.90
CA SER A 198 -16.02 -12.74 -17.51
C SER A 198 -14.91 -12.31 -16.54
N TYR A 199 -15.20 -12.17 -15.25
CA TYR A 199 -14.23 -11.66 -14.27
C TYR A 199 -13.12 -12.67 -13.96
N GLU A 200 -11.89 -12.16 -13.85
CA GLU A 200 -10.69 -12.87 -13.41
C GLU A 200 -10.20 -12.30 -12.08
N VAL A 201 -9.29 -12.99 -11.40
CA VAL A 201 -8.61 -12.49 -10.19
C VAL A 201 -7.27 -11.93 -10.61
N ARG A 202 -7.02 -10.64 -10.38
CA ARG A 202 -5.81 -9.94 -10.86
C ARG A 202 -4.53 -10.68 -10.44
N ARG A 203 -3.50 -10.65 -11.28
CA ARG A 203 -2.16 -11.14 -10.97
C ARG A 203 -1.18 -9.98 -10.85
N PHE A 204 -0.25 -10.07 -9.91
CA PHE A 204 0.79 -9.08 -9.67
C PHE A 204 2.18 -9.72 -9.74
N ASN A 205 3.18 -8.96 -10.20
CA ASN A 205 4.56 -9.44 -10.31
C ASN A 205 5.29 -9.42 -8.97
N SER A 206 4.83 -8.60 -8.02
CA SER A 206 5.40 -8.48 -6.68
C SER A 206 4.35 -8.23 -5.60
N LEU A 207 4.72 -8.41 -4.34
CA LEU A 207 3.87 -8.03 -3.21
C LEU A 207 3.61 -6.52 -3.19
N PHE A 208 4.61 -5.72 -3.56
CA PHE A 208 4.48 -4.28 -3.65
C PHE A 208 3.44 -3.84 -4.67
N GLU A 209 3.41 -4.43 -5.87
CA GLU A 209 2.38 -4.12 -6.87
C GLU A 209 0.97 -4.44 -6.36
N SER A 210 0.80 -5.56 -5.64
CA SER A 210 -0.50 -5.89 -5.03
C SER A 210 -0.89 -4.88 -3.96
N VAL A 211 0.03 -4.49 -3.08
CA VAL A 211 -0.23 -3.50 -2.04
C VAL A 211 -0.54 -2.14 -2.65
N ARG A 212 0.27 -1.68 -3.61
CA ARG A 212 0.09 -0.39 -4.31
C ARG A 212 -1.28 -0.31 -4.99
N SER A 213 -1.69 -1.36 -5.70
CA SER A 213 -3.02 -1.45 -6.32
C SER A 213 -4.14 -1.36 -5.27
N TYR A 214 -3.99 -2.12 -4.19
CA TYR A 214 -4.97 -2.12 -3.09
C TYR A 214 -5.09 -0.77 -2.39
N LEU A 215 -3.98 -0.06 -2.12
CA LEU A 215 -4.02 1.28 -1.52
C LEU A 215 -4.69 2.29 -2.45
N ASN A 216 -4.45 2.23 -3.77
CA ASN A 216 -5.19 3.04 -4.72
C ASN A 216 -6.70 2.74 -4.67
N ASN A 217 -7.09 1.47 -4.56
CA ASN A 217 -8.50 1.09 -4.41
C ASN A 217 -9.13 1.69 -3.13
N LEU A 218 -8.44 1.61 -1.99
CA LEU A 218 -8.86 2.28 -0.74
C LEU A 218 -9.00 3.79 -0.93
N ASN A 219 -8.10 4.39 -1.69
CA ASN A 219 -8.05 5.83 -1.92
C ASN A 219 -9.05 6.34 -2.98
N THR A 220 -9.65 5.47 -3.80
CA THR A 220 -10.50 5.90 -4.92
C THR A 220 -11.90 5.34 -4.90
N HIS A 221 -12.09 4.09 -4.48
CA HIS A 221 -13.37 3.41 -4.63
C HIS A 221 -14.44 3.96 -3.67
N ARG A 222 -15.69 4.02 -4.12
CA ARG A 222 -16.82 4.63 -3.39
C ARG A 222 -17.11 3.95 -2.04
N ALA A 223 -16.91 2.64 -1.95
CA ALA A 223 -17.16 1.88 -0.72
C ALA A 223 -16.24 2.29 0.44
N TYR A 224 -15.14 2.99 0.15
CA TYR A 224 -14.19 3.49 1.14
C TYR A 224 -14.26 5.01 1.35
N ALA A 225 -15.34 5.67 0.89
CA ALA A 225 -15.53 7.11 1.11
C ALA A 225 -15.50 7.46 2.61
N GLU A 226 -16.21 6.70 3.43
CA GLU A 226 -16.26 6.89 4.89
C GLU A 226 -14.87 6.75 5.54
N LEU A 227 -14.04 5.80 5.08
CA LEU A 227 -12.64 5.68 5.52
C LEU A 227 -11.85 6.95 5.23
N ARG A 228 -11.99 7.51 4.02
CA ARG A 228 -11.29 8.75 3.63
C ARG A 228 -11.83 9.97 4.38
N ASP A 229 -13.11 9.99 4.72
CA ASP A 229 -13.72 11.04 5.54
C ASP A 229 -13.15 11.03 6.97
N ILE A 230 -13.08 9.85 7.58
CA ILE A 230 -12.49 9.67 8.92
C ILE A 230 -11.02 10.09 8.90
N ARG A 231 -10.25 9.63 7.92
CA ARG A 231 -8.83 10.00 7.75
C ARG A 231 -8.65 11.51 7.62
N SER A 232 -9.43 12.15 6.74
CA SER A 232 -9.36 13.59 6.51
C SER A 232 -9.67 14.40 7.78
N ARG A 233 -10.65 13.96 8.57
CA ARG A 233 -11.01 14.57 9.87
C ARG A 233 -9.94 14.39 10.95
N LEU A 234 -9.25 13.25 10.97
CA LEU A 234 -8.13 13.05 11.89
C LEU A 234 -6.96 13.97 11.53
N ARG A 235 -6.64 14.05 10.23
CA ARG A 235 -5.57 14.90 9.71
C ARG A 235 -5.80 16.37 10.00
N SER A 236 -7.03 16.88 9.84
CA SER A 236 -7.36 18.28 10.15
C SER A 236 -7.25 18.64 11.62
N LYS A 237 -7.27 17.63 12.51
CA LYS A 237 -7.08 17.78 13.95
C LYS A 237 -5.64 17.52 14.41
N GLY A 238 -4.73 17.21 13.48
CA GLY A 238 -3.36 16.78 13.81
C GLY A 238 -3.32 15.48 14.62
N ALA A 239 -4.37 14.65 14.56
CA ALA A 239 -4.45 13.41 15.30
C ALA A 239 -3.81 12.25 14.51
N ASP A 240 -3.27 11.27 15.24
CA ASP A 240 -2.65 10.08 14.65
C ASP A 240 -3.63 9.31 13.76
N LEU A 241 -3.14 8.94 12.57
CA LEU A 241 -3.88 8.08 11.66
C LEU A 241 -3.81 6.64 12.17
N ARG A 242 -4.72 6.28 13.08
CA ARG A 242 -4.74 4.93 13.66
C ARG A 242 -5.58 3.97 12.82
N GLY A 243 -5.04 2.77 12.57
CA GLY A 243 -5.71 1.76 11.74
C GLY A 243 -7.04 1.26 12.31
N ASP A 244 -7.15 1.13 13.64
CA ASP A 244 -8.38 0.74 14.34
C ASP A 244 -9.52 1.77 14.20
N LYS A 245 -9.18 3.05 14.11
CA LYS A 245 -10.12 4.15 13.84
C LYS A 245 -10.56 4.16 12.38
N LEU A 246 -9.62 4.06 11.43
CA LEU A 246 -9.96 4.04 10.02
C LEU A 246 -10.78 2.80 9.61
N ALA A 247 -10.64 1.68 10.34
CA ALA A 247 -11.43 0.48 10.11
C ALA A 247 -12.96 0.71 10.22
N GLU A 248 -13.43 1.74 10.96
CA GLU A 248 -14.86 2.08 11.04
C GLU A 248 -15.45 2.36 9.66
N GLY A 249 -14.67 3.01 8.78
CA GLY A 249 -15.07 3.35 7.43
C GLY A 249 -15.09 2.17 6.44
N LEU A 250 -14.85 0.94 6.89
CA LEU A 250 -14.90 -0.28 6.07
C LEU A 250 -16.28 -0.94 6.06
N ARG A 251 -17.28 -0.37 6.76
CA ARG A 251 -18.60 -0.98 6.93
C ARG A 251 -19.34 -1.27 5.62
N LEU A 252 -19.19 -0.41 4.61
CA LEU A 252 -19.87 -0.58 3.31
C LEU A 252 -19.08 -1.42 2.31
N TYR A 253 -17.84 -1.77 2.63
CA TYR A 253 -17.00 -2.60 1.76
C TYR A 253 -17.40 -4.08 1.82
N SER A 254 -17.68 -4.60 3.02
CA SER A 254 -18.02 -6.01 3.21
C SER A 254 -19.53 -6.21 3.40
N THR A 255 -20.07 -7.28 2.83
CA THR A 255 -21.45 -7.73 3.10
C THR A 255 -21.66 -8.07 4.58
N GLN A 256 -20.59 -8.41 5.31
CA GLN A 256 -20.61 -8.66 6.75
C GLN A 256 -20.64 -7.38 7.59
N ARG A 257 -20.51 -6.20 6.96
CA ARG A 257 -20.63 -4.86 7.58
C ARG A 257 -19.83 -4.73 8.88
N GLY A 258 -20.49 -4.49 10.01
CA GLY A 258 -19.85 -4.29 11.31
C GLY A 258 -19.01 -5.50 11.78
N ARG A 259 -19.42 -6.73 11.46
CA ARG A 259 -18.65 -7.93 11.82
C ARG A 259 -17.27 -7.94 11.17
N TYR A 260 -17.17 -7.43 9.94
CA TYR A 260 -15.88 -7.28 9.27
C TYR A 260 -15.00 -6.25 9.98
N VAL A 261 -15.56 -5.08 10.33
CA VAL A 261 -14.86 -4.04 11.09
C VAL A 261 -14.32 -4.58 12.41
N ASP A 262 -15.14 -5.32 13.17
CA ASP A 262 -14.73 -5.94 14.44
C ASP A 262 -13.63 -6.97 14.23
N HIS A 263 -13.70 -7.75 13.15
CA HIS A 263 -12.67 -8.73 12.83
C HIS A 263 -11.32 -8.07 12.50
N ILE A 264 -11.31 -7.01 11.68
CA ILE A 264 -10.10 -6.25 11.37
C ILE A 264 -9.50 -5.64 12.64
N ARG A 265 -10.31 -5.04 13.50
CA ARG A 265 -9.85 -4.50 14.80
C ARG A 265 -9.25 -5.58 15.68
N LYS A 266 -9.89 -6.76 15.77
CA LYS A 266 -9.35 -7.90 16.51
C LYS A 266 -7.99 -8.32 15.98
N ILE A 267 -7.80 -8.39 14.65
CA ILE A 267 -6.49 -8.69 14.06
C ILE A 267 -5.45 -7.64 14.46
N ILE A 268 -5.79 -6.34 14.37
CA ILE A 268 -4.89 -5.23 14.75
C ILE A 268 -4.45 -5.37 16.21
N HIS A 269 -5.39 -5.54 17.14
CA HIS A 269 -5.08 -5.58 18.57
C HIS A 269 -4.38 -6.87 18.97
N HIS A 270 -4.86 -8.03 18.53
CA HIS A 270 -4.30 -9.33 18.92
C HIS A 270 -2.86 -9.53 18.43
N ASN A 271 -2.52 -8.97 17.27
CA ASN A 271 -1.17 -9.04 16.71
C ASN A 271 -0.38 -7.75 16.96
N GLU A 272 -0.84 -6.86 17.84
CA GLU A 272 -0.15 -5.62 18.22
C GLU A 272 0.32 -4.75 17.04
N LEU A 273 -0.42 -4.75 15.92
CA LEU A 273 0.05 -4.15 14.66
C LEU A 273 0.23 -2.63 14.74
N PHE A 274 -0.32 -1.97 15.76
CA PHE A 274 -0.12 -0.54 16.04
C PHE A 274 1.35 -0.19 16.27
N ARG A 275 2.18 -1.15 16.70
CA ARG A 275 3.62 -0.94 16.89
C ARG A 275 4.38 -0.57 15.61
N PHE A 276 3.75 -0.77 14.44
CA PHE A 276 4.34 -0.48 13.13
C PHE A 276 3.92 0.90 12.58
N SER A 277 3.32 1.77 13.39
CA SER A 277 2.89 3.10 12.91
C SER A 277 4.08 3.98 12.52
N GLU A 278 5.17 3.92 13.30
CA GLU A 278 6.37 4.76 13.14
C GLU A 278 7.56 3.99 12.53
N THR A 279 7.33 2.79 12.00
CA THR A 279 8.42 1.99 11.42
C THR A 279 9.08 2.75 10.26
N GLN A 280 10.39 2.96 10.36
CA GLN A 280 11.17 3.63 9.32
C GLN A 280 11.67 2.65 8.26
N LEU A 281 11.69 3.06 6.99
CA LEU A 281 12.34 2.28 5.94
C LEU A 281 13.85 2.46 6.01
N LEU A 282 14.58 1.36 6.20
CA LEU A 282 16.04 1.34 6.18
C LEU A 282 16.53 0.98 4.77
N PHE A 283 17.23 1.93 4.14
CA PHE A 283 17.88 1.73 2.86
C PHE A 283 19.33 1.29 3.09
N PHE A 284 19.68 0.11 2.58
CA PHE A 284 21.06 -0.39 2.73
C PHE A 284 21.95 0.22 1.67
N ARG A 285 23.05 0.85 2.10
CA ARG A 285 24.23 1.07 1.26
C ARG A 285 25.15 -0.12 1.45
N PHE A 286 25.18 -1.04 0.49
CA PHE A 286 26.27 -2.01 0.43
C PHE A 286 27.40 -1.37 -0.38
N GLN A 287 28.59 -1.25 0.21
CA GLN A 287 29.80 -1.02 -0.57
C GLN A 287 29.97 -2.21 -1.51
N VAL A 288 30.06 -1.92 -2.81
CA VAL A 288 30.44 -2.89 -3.84
C VAL A 288 31.89 -3.29 -3.64
#